data_AF-A0A257CWU1-F1
#
_entry.id   AF-A0A257CWU1-F1
#
_cell.length_a   1.000
_cell.length_b   1.000
_cell.length_c   1.000
_cell.angle_alpha   90.00
_cell.angle_beta   90.00
_cell.angle_gamma   90.00
#
_symmetry.space_group_name_H-M   'P 1'
#
loop_
_entity.id
_entity.type
_entity.pdbx_description
1 polymer ?
#
loop_
_entity_poly.entity_id
_entity_poly.type
_entity_poly.pdbx_seq_one_letter_code
_entity_poly.pdbx_strand_id
1 'polypeptide(L)'
;MKNASDLSRTQIYLTQQQQQRLAQVSRGSASTKSALIRRAVDLFLAQQPKASSSDKTQHLQAIVGLWQQHDAMQDPAVAVRKMRQARYASIAP
;
A
#
# COMPACT_ATOMS: atom_id res chain seq x y z
N MET A 1 -20.95 20.66 2.54
CA MET A 1 -19.94 21.02 1.51
C MET A 1 -18.59 20.92 2.18
N LYS A 2 -17.61 20.15 1.66
CA LYS A 2 -16.25 20.11 2.25
C LYS A 2 -15.63 21.49 2.09
N ASN A 3 -15.21 22.11 3.19
CA ASN A 3 -14.63 23.44 3.18
C ASN A 3 -13.31 23.42 2.39
N ALA A 4 -13.03 24.48 1.62
CA ALA A 4 -11.78 24.59 0.85
C ALA A 4 -10.52 24.57 1.74
N SER A 5 -10.67 24.81 3.04
CA SER A 5 -9.63 24.76 4.08
C SER A 5 -9.01 23.38 4.30
N ASP A 6 -9.64 22.29 3.83
CA ASP A 6 -9.13 20.91 4.05
C ASP A 6 -8.24 20.41 2.91
N LEU A 7 -8.01 21.21 1.86
CA LEU A 7 -7.19 20.81 0.71
C LEU A 7 -5.72 21.19 0.91
N SER A 8 -4.87 20.18 1.06
CA SER A 8 -3.41 20.36 0.98
C SER A 8 -2.93 20.42 -0.48
N ARG A 9 -2.04 21.36 -0.80
CA ARG A 9 -1.43 21.47 -2.13
C ARG A 9 -0.34 20.41 -2.29
N THR A 10 -0.47 19.58 -3.31
CA THR A 10 0.51 18.53 -3.62
C THR A 10 1.06 18.70 -5.03
N GLN A 11 2.37 18.63 -5.17
CA GLN A 11 3.03 18.57 -6.47
C GLN A 11 3.17 17.12 -6.91
N ILE A 12 2.81 16.83 -8.16
CA ILE A 12 2.91 15.50 -8.77
C ILE A 12 3.73 15.58 -10.05
N TYR A 13 4.51 14.54 -10.32
CA TYR A 13 5.25 14.39 -11.56
C TYR A 13 4.46 13.50 -12.51
N LEU A 14 4.32 13.97 -13.75
CA LEU A 14 3.66 13.24 -14.83
C LEU A 14 4.59 13.23 -16.03
N THR A 15 4.55 12.17 -16.82
CA THR A 15 5.19 12.19 -18.14
C THR A 15 4.47 13.18 -19.06
N GLN A 16 5.15 13.66 -20.09
CA GLN A 16 4.55 14.55 -21.10
C GLN A 16 3.30 13.92 -21.74
N GLN A 17 3.35 12.61 -22.02
CA GLN A 17 2.22 11.87 -22.57
C GLN A 17 1.02 11.84 -21.61
N GLN A 18 1.26 11.62 -20.32
CA GLN A 18 0.21 11.64 -19.29
C GLN A 18 -0.42 13.04 -19.17
N GLN A 19 0.40 14.10 -19.19
CA GLN A 19 -0.07 15.48 -19.15
C GLN A 19 -0.94 15.84 -20.36
N GLN A 20 -0.55 15.40 -21.57
CA GLN A 20 -1.32 15.61 -22.79
C GLN A 20 -2.67 14.89 -22.73
N ARG A 21 -2.69 13.61 -22.33
CA ARG A 21 -3.93 12.84 -22.18
C ARG A 21 -4.85 13.46 -21.13
N LEU A 22 -4.32 13.87 -19.98
CA LEU A 22 -5.09 14.55 -18.94
C LEU A 22 -5.71 15.87 -19.44
N ALA A 23 -4.96 16.64 -20.25
CA ALA A 23 -5.48 17.87 -20.86
C ALA A 23 -6.57 17.62 -21.90
N GLN A 24 -6.50 16.53 -22.67
CA GLN A 24 -7.57 16.13 -23.59
C GLN A 24 -8.85 15.76 -22.83
N VAL A 25 -8.74 14.92 -21.80
CA VAL A 25 -9.90 14.49 -20.99
C VAL A 25 -10.53 15.68 -20.26
N SER A 26 -9.71 16.58 -19.70
CA SER A 26 -10.19 17.80 -19.03
C SER A 26 -11.03 18.67 -19.97
N ARG A 27 -10.59 18.85 -21.22
CA ARG A 27 -11.33 19.61 -22.24
C ARG A 27 -12.65 18.93 -22.63
N GLY A 28 -12.66 17.61 -22.74
CA GLY A 28 -13.86 16.85 -23.14
C GLY A 28 -14.91 16.66 -22.04
N SER A 29 -14.55 16.86 -20.76
CA SER A 29 -15.41 16.50 -19.60
C SER A 29 -15.90 17.70 -18.77
N ALA A 30 -15.67 18.94 -19.22
CA ALA A 30 -15.93 20.17 -18.47
C ALA A 30 -15.38 20.15 -17.02
N SER A 31 -14.32 19.37 -16.79
CA SER A 31 -13.72 19.15 -15.47
C SER A 31 -12.27 19.63 -15.46
N THR A 32 -11.84 20.25 -14.36
CA THR A 32 -10.44 20.68 -14.23
C THR A 32 -9.51 19.48 -14.09
N LYS A 33 -8.24 19.65 -14.48
CA LYS A 33 -7.20 18.63 -14.30
C LYS A 33 -7.10 18.17 -12.83
N SER A 34 -7.17 19.11 -11.89
CA SER A 34 -7.12 18.81 -10.45
C SER A 34 -8.33 18.01 -9.97
N ALA A 35 -9.53 18.27 -10.49
CA ALA A 35 -10.72 17.48 -10.20
C ALA A 35 -10.60 16.04 -10.75
N LEU A 36 -10.08 15.88 -11.96
CA LEU A 36 -9.83 14.56 -12.55
C LEU A 36 -8.78 13.76 -11.78
N ILE A 37 -7.68 14.41 -11.39
CA ILE A 37 -6.64 13.79 -10.56
C ILE A 37 -7.23 13.35 -9.22
N ARG A 38 -7.99 14.23 -8.55
CA ARG A 38 -8.63 13.89 -7.26
C ARG A 38 -9.56 12.70 -7.40
N ARG A 39 -10.42 12.69 -8.43
CA ARG A 39 -11.33 11.56 -8.71
C ARG A 39 -10.56 10.26 -8.96
N ALA A 40 -9.45 10.32 -9.70
CA ALA A 40 -8.62 9.14 -9.95
C ALA A 40 -7.99 8.61 -8.66
N VAL A 41 -7.49 9.50 -7.80
CA VAL A 41 -6.96 9.15 -6.47
C VAL A 41 -8.06 8.54 -5.59
N ASP A 42 -9.25 9.14 -5.54
CA ASP A 42 -10.39 8.63 -4.77
C ASP A 42 -10.78 7.22 -5.24
N LEU A 43 -10.89 7.00 -6.56
CA LEU A 43 -11.21 5.70 -7.13
C LEU A 43 -10.13 4.66 -6.85
N PHE A 44 -8.86 5.04 -6.94
CA PHE A 44 -7.74 4.16 -6.64
C PHE A 44 -7.75 3.74 -5.16
N LEU A 45 -7.93 4.70 -4.24
CA LEU A 45 -7.95 4.44 -2.80
C LEU A 45 -9.19 3.65 -2.37
N ALA A 46 -10.34 3.86 -3.01
CA ALA A 46 -11.55 3.09 -2.74
C ALA A 46 -11.40 1.60 -3.12
N GLN A 47 -10.55 1.29 -4.10
CA GLN A 47 -10.25 -0.08 -4.53
C GLN A 47 -9.15 -0.74 -3.70
N GLN A 48 -8.37 0.03 -2.94
CA GLN A 48 -7.39 -0.56 -2.03
C GLN A 48 -8.14 -1.18 -0.85
N PRO A 49 -7.77 -2.40 -0.41
CA PRO A 49 -8.22 -2.94 0.86
C PRO A 49 -7.94 -1.86 1.92
N LYS A 50 -8.96 -1.48 2.69
CA LYS A 50 -8.74 -0.54 3.78
C LYS A 50 -7.74 -1.22 4.71
N ALA A 51 -6.49 -0.75 4.70
CA ALA A 51 -5.48 -1.19 5.65
C ALA A 51 -5.89 -0.71 7.04
N SER A 52 -6.90 -1.34 7.61
CA SER A 52 -7.09 -1.35 9.04
C SER A 52 -5.89 -2.10 9.60
N SER A 53 -5.37 -1.65 10.74
CA SER A 53 -4.36 -2.43 11.49
C SER A 53 -4.83 -3.86 11.79
N SER A 54 -6.16 -4.10 11.77
CA SER A 54 -6.77 -5.42 11.82
C SER A 54 -6.51 -6.24 10.55
N ASP A 55 -6.60 -5.65 9.35
CA ASP A 55 -6.45 -6.36 8.06
C ASP A 55 -5.05 -6.94 7.89
N LYS A 56 -4.00 -6.23 8.31
CA LYS A 56 -2.63 -6.78 8.26
C LYS A 56 -2.49 -7.99 9.18
N THR A 57 -3.02 -7.90 10.39
CA THR A 57 -2.97 -9.01 11.38
C THR A 57 -3.80 -10.19 10.91
N GLN A 58 -4.98 -9.93 10.34
CA GLN A 58 -5.91 -10.94 9.85
C GLN A 58 -5.41 -11.60 8.56
N HIS A 59 -4.75 -10.86 7.68
CA HIS A 59 -4.06 -11.40 6.51
C HIS A 59 -2.84 -12.23 6.90
N LEU A 60 -2.06 -11.80 7.90
CA LEU A 60 -0.96 -12.59 8.46
C LEU A 60 -1.48 -13.86 9.15
N GLN A 61 -2.59 -13.81 9.88
CA GLN A 61 -3.22 -14.99 10.47
C GLN A 61 -3.74 -15.98 9.42
N ALA A 62 -4.34 -15.47 8.34
CA ALA A 62 -4.78 -16.30 7.21
C ALA A 62 -3.59 -16.99 6.52
N ILE A 63 -2.46 -16.30 6.38
CA ILE A 63 -1.22 -16.89 5.87
C ILE A 63 -0.65 -17.92 6.86
N VAL A 64 -0.63 -17.64 8.17
CA VAL A 64 -0.18 -18.59 9.20
C VAL A 64 -0.99 -19.89 9.16
N GLY A 65 -2.31 -19.82 8.96
CA GLY A 65 -3.15 -21.00 8.79
C GLY A 65 -2.80 -21.85 7.56
N LEU A 66 -2.32 -21.21 6.48
CA LEU A 66 -1.90 -21.90 5.24
C LEU A 66 -0.65 -22.78 5.43
N TRP A 67 0.25 -22.39 6.34
CA TRP A 67 1.49 -23.12 6.62
C TRP A 67 1.35 -24.15 7.77
N GLN A 68 0.28 -24.09 8.57
CA GLN A 68 0.05 -25.04 9.67
C GLN A 68 -0.18 -26.48 9.21
N GLN A 69 -0.59 -26.71 7.96
CA GLN A 69 -0.88 -28.05 7.43
C GLN A 69 0.29 -28.68 6.65
N HIS A 70 1.50 -28.13 6.74
CA HIS A 70 2.65 -28.66 6.02
C HIS A 70 3.46 -29.62 6.91
N ASP A 71 3.31 -30.93 6.70
CA ASP A 71 3.94 -32.01 7.49
C ASP A 71 5.48 -31.93 7.57
N ALA A 72 6.13 -31.23 6.64
CA ALA A 72 7.58 -31.03 6.64
C ALA A 72 8.04 -29.71 7.28
N MET A 73 7.15 -28.93 7.90
CA MET A 73 7.52 -27.66 8.53
C MET A 73 8.08 -27.90 9.94
N GLN A 74 9.37 -27.60 10.13
CA GLN A 74 10.00 -27.59 11.46
C GLN A 74 9.38 -26.53 12.36
N ASP A 75 9.39 -26.77 13.67
CA ASP A 75 8.85 -25.83 14.67
C ASP A 75 9.39 -24.41 14.42
N PRO A 76 8.51 -23.42 14.14
CA PRO A 76 8.92 -22.05 13.84
C PRO A 76 9.69 -21.39 15.00
N ALA A 77 9.48 -21.81 16.26
CA ALA A 77 10.25 -21.32 17.39
C ALA A 77 11.73 -21.71 17.29
N VAL A 78 12.03 -22.90 16.78
CA VAL A 78 13.39 -23.40 16.56
C VAL A 78 14.08 -22.61 15.44
N ALA A 79 13.37 -22.37 14.33
CA ALA A 79 13.87 -21.58 13.22
C ALA A 79 14.19 -20.12 13.62
N VAL A 80 13.28 -19.47 14.34
CA VAL A 80 13.47 -18.10 14.83
C VAL A 80 14.62 -18.02 15.84
N ARG A 81 14.76 -19.00 16.74
CA ARG A 81 15.88 -19.05 17.69
C ARG A 81 17.24 -19.16 16.98
N LYS A 82 17.35 -20.02 15.96
CA LYS A 82 18.57 -20.17 15.15
C LYS A 82 18.93 -18.87 14.42
N MET A 83 17.94 -18.19 13.84
CA MET A 83 18.14 -16.89 13.17
C MET A 83 18.55 -15.77 14.14
N ARG A 84 17.98 -15.75 15.35
CA ARG A 84 18.37 -14.79 16.39
C ARG A 84 19.78 -15.05 16.90
N GLN A 85 20.14 -16.30 17.15
CA GLN A 85 21.49 -16.68 17.58
C GLN A 85 22.56 -16.30 16.55
N ALA A 86 22.28 -16.50 15.25
CA ALA A 86 23.19 -16.08 14.17
C ALA A 86 23.44 -14.56 14.14
N ARG A 87 22.45 -13.74 14.52
CA ARG A 87 22.58 -12.28 14.59
C ARG A 87 23.39 -11.79 15.80
N TYR A 88 23.36 -12.51 16.90
CA TYR A 88 24.16 -12.16 18.09
C TYR A 88 25.59 -12.73 18.03
N ALA A 89 25.82 -13.78 17.23
CA ALA A 89 27.17 -14.32 16.98
C ALA A 89 28.06 -13.37 16.16
N SER A 90 27.48 -12.48 15.34
CA SER A 90 28.21 -11.45 14.58
C SER A 90 28.47 -10.16 15.37
N ILE A 91 28.08 -10.12 16.64
CA ILE A 91 28.25 -8.97 17.56
C ILE A 91 28.87 -9.47 18.87
N ALA A 92 29.85 -10.37 18.78
CA ALA A 92 30.76 -10.68 19.88
C ALA A 92 32.08 -9.93 19.62
N PRO A 93 32.66 -9.24 20.62
CA PRO A 93 33.93 -8.52 20.47
C PRO A 93 35.12 -9.45 20.24
#